data_AF-A0A7W0X668-F1
#
_entry.id   AF-A0A7W0X668-F1
#
_cell.length_a   1.000
_cell.length_b   1.000
_cell.length_c   1.000
_cell.angle_alpha   90.00
_cell.angle_beta   90.00
_cell.angle_gamma   90.00
#
_symmetry.space_group_name_H-M   'P 1'
#
loop_
_entity.id
_entity.type
_entity.pdbx_description
1 polymer ?
#
loop_
_entity_poly.entity_id
_entity_poly.type
_entity_poly.pdbx_seq_one_letter_code
_entity_poly.pdbx_strand_id
1 'polypeptide(L)'
;MTPVFADIAASALRAFHDSRLGAPTAAEAPHGEAPHVWHWIDVNHRCNRLLWDEEDLARRTSVAAAQIVANKRAIDTYNQQRNDAIERIDELLLARLEGVIVAADAWHNSETAGSIIDRLSILALKILHMDCAAQRAGASAEHRAPCRDRHRRLCVQR
;
A
#
# COMPACT_ATOMS: atom_id res chain seq x y z
N MET A 1 22.49 21.74 3.31
CA MET A 1 21.76 21.16 2.16
C MET A 1 20.60 20.35 2.71
N THR A 2 19.38 20.62 2.26
CA THR A 2 18.24 19.76 2.55
C THR A 2 18.41 18.46 1.74
N PRO A 3 18.22 17.26 2.35
CA PRO A 3 18.27 16.01 1.61
C PRO A 3 17.26 16.00 0.45
N VAL A 4 17.64 15.42 -0.70
CA VAL A 4 16.83 15.36 -1.95
C VAL A 4 15.42 14.80 -1.73
N PHE A 5 15.26 13.94 -0.72
CA PHE A 5 14.03 13.23 -0.40
C PHE A 5 13.47 13.56 1.00
N ALA A 6 13.81 14.71 1.56
CA ALA A 6 13.37 15.09 2.91
C ALA A 6 11.83 15.16 3.05
N ASP A 7 11.13 15.47 1.97
CA ASP A 7 9.66 15.57 1.89
C ASP A 7 8.94 14.22 1.82
N ILE A 8 9.67 13.11 1.63
CA ILE A 8 9.13 11.74 1.52
C ILE A 8 9.79 10.77 2.50
N ALA A 9 10.19 11.27 3.67
CA ALA A 9 10.80 10.44 4.71
C ALA A 9 9.90 9.25 5.08
N ALA A 10 10.51 8.11 5.44
CA ALA A 10 9.80 6.88 5.79
C ALA A 10 8.76 7.08 6.91
N SER A 11 9.02 7.95 7.88
CA SER A 11 8.08 8.31 8.94
C SER A 11 6.83 9.03 8.40
N ALA A 12 7.00 9.94 7.43
CA ALA A 12 5.89 10.64 6.78
C ALA A 12 5.05 9.67 5.93
N LEU A 13 5.70 8.77 5.18
CA LEU A 13 5.02 7.73 4.39
C LEU A 13 4.16 6.82 5.27
N ARG A 14 4.72 6.36 6.40
CA ARG A 14 3.99 5.52 7.36
C ARG A 14 2.81 6.26 7.97
N ALA A 15 3.03 7.49 8.45
CA ALA A 15 1.96 8.31 9.02
C ALA A 15 0.85 8.60 8.01
N PHE A 16 1.20 8.86 6.75
CA PHE A 16 0.25 9.06 5.67
C PHE A 16 -0.61 7.82 5.44
N HIS A 17 0.00 6.65 5.22
CA HIS A 17 -0.74 5.39 5.07
C HIS A 17 -1.66 5.13 6.27
N ASP A 18 -1.17 5.33 7.50
CA ASP A 18 -1.94 5.12 8.73
C ASP A 18 -3.14 6.08 8.80
N SER A 19 -2.97 7.35 8.41
CA SER A 19 -4.04 8.34 8.36
C SER A 19 -5.14 7.98 7.36
N ARG A 20 -4.79 7.23 6.30
CA ARG A 20 -5.74 6.81 5.29
C ARG A 20 -6.57 5.62 5.74
N LEU A 21 -6.08 4.74 6.62
CA LEU A 21 -6.76 3.51 7.06
C LEU A 21 -8.23 3.72 7.51
N GLY A 22 -8.53 4.85 8.16
CA GLY A 22 -9.90 5.18 8.61
C GLY A 22 -10.79 5.89 7.58
N ALA A 23 -10.24 6.31 6.43
CA ALA A 23 -11.00 7.01 5.41
C ALA A 23 -11.88 6.05 4.58
N PRO A 24 -13.05 6.50 4.08
CA PRO A 24 -13.84 5.73 3.13
C PRO A 24 -13.05 5.44 1.84
N THR A 25 -13.02 4.18 1.41
CA THR A 25 -12.27 3.73 0.20
C THR A 25 -12.76 4.42 -1.10
N ALA A 26 -14.01 4.90 -1.11
CA ALA A 26 -14.65 5.57 -2.24
C ALA A 26 -14.30 7.06 -2.41
N ALA A 27 -13.62 7.69 -1.44
CA ALA A 27 -13.23 9.09 -1.58
C ALA A 27 -12.15 9.21 -2.68
N GLU A 28 -12.46 9.95 -3.74
CA GLU A 28 -11.50 10.26 -4.79
C GLU A 28 -10.39 11.19 -4.25
N ALA A 29 -9.18 11.03 -4.77
CA ALA A 29 -8.10 11.96 -4.48
C ALA A 29 -8.47 13.34 -5.06
N PRO A 30 -8.22 14.45 -4.35
CA PRO A 30 -8.48 15.78 -4.88
C PRO A 30 -7.78 15.99 -6.23
N HIS A 31 -8.55 16.38 -7.25
CA HIS A 31 -8.02 16.77 -8.56
C HIS A 31 -7.75 18.27 -8.56
N GLY A 32 -6.48 18.68 -8.45
CA GLY A 32 -6.17 20.11 -8.39
C GLY A 32 -4.70 20.46 -8.17
N GLU A 33 -3.78 19.84 -8.92
CA GLU A 33 -2.41 20.31 -9.21
C GLU A 33 -1.74 19.26 -10.12
N ALA A 34 -0.61 19.60 -10.77
CA ALA A 34 0.21 18.61 -11.46
C ALA A 34 0.58 17.49 -10.46
N PRO A 35 0.44 16.20 -10.81
CA PRO A 35 0.51 15.14 -9.80
C PRO A 35 1.92 15.03 -9.21
N HIS A 36 2.08 15.58 -8.01
CA HIS A 36 3.26 15.41 -7.14
C HIS A 36 3.38 13.94 -6.69
N VAL A 37 4.56 13.49 -6.23
CA VAL A 37 4.77 12.09 -5.82
C VAL A 37 3.75 11.62 -4.76
N TRP A 38 3.33 12.50 -3.84
CA TRP A 38 2.29 12.21 -2.84
C TRP A 38 0.92 11.88 -3.45
N HIS A 39 0.58 12.41 -4.62
CA HIS A 39 -0.64 12.02 -5.33
C HIS A 39 -0.58 10.53 -5.71
N TRP A 40 0.53 10.09 -6.32
CA TRP A 40 0.68 8.70 -6.73
C TRP A 40 0.84 7.74 -5.55
N ILE A 41 1.42 8.19 -4.43
CA ILE A 41 1.42 7.43 -3.18
C ILE A 41 -0.01 7.21 -2.67
N ASP A 42 -0.87 8.22 -2.73
CA ASP A 42 -2.29 8.09 -2.36
C ASP A 42 -3.04 7.15 -3.30
N VAL A 43 -2.84 7.29 -4.61
CA VAL A 43 -3.42 6.39 -5.63
C VAL A 43 -2.97 4.94 -5.38
N ASN A 44 -1.68 4.70 -5.15
CA ASN A 44 -1.15 3.38 -4.83
C ASN A 44 -1.80 2.80 -3.57
N HIS A 45 -1.87 3.57 -2.48
CA HIS A 45 -2.47 3.10 -1.23
C HIS A 45 -3.98 2.81 -1.38
N ARG A 46 -4.70 3.66 -2.12
CA ARG A 46 -6.12 3.45 -2.44
C ARG A 46 -6.33 2.18 -3.27
N CYS A 47 -5.52 1.96 -4.31
CA CYS A 47 -5.61 0.75 -5.13
C CYS A 47 -5.33 -0.51 -4.31
N ASN A 48 -4.36 -0.47 -3.40
CA ASN A 48 -4.11 -1.58 -2.46
C ASN A 48 -5.31 -1.91 -1.58
N ARG A 49 -6.05 -0.89 -1.12
CA ARG A 49 -7.28 -1.09 -0.34
C ARG A 49 -8.41 -1.68 -1.17
N LEU A 50 -8.67 -1.10 -2.34
CA LEU A 50 -9.70 -1.59 -3.27
C LEU A 50 -9.43 -3.03 -3.69
N LEU A 51 -8.16 -3.35 -3.98
CA LEU A 51 -7.73 -4.72 -4.28
C LEU A 51 -8.02 -5.67 -3.12
N TRP A 52 -7.68 -5.29 -1.89
CA TRP A 52 -7.98 -6.09 -0.70
C TRP A 52 -9.47 -6.34 -0.54
N ASP A 53 -10.28 -5.29 -0.65
CA ASP A 53 -11.75 -5.35 -0.51
C ASP A 53 -12.37 -6.30 -1.56
N GLU A 54 -11.96 -6.18 -2.83
CA GLU A 54 -12.44 -7.04 -3.91
C GLU A 54 -11.99 -8.51 -3.75
N GLU A 55 -10.76 -8.74 -3.30
CA GLU A 55 -10.31 -10.08 -2.98
C GLU A 55 -11.10 -10.71 -1.83
N ASP A 56 -11.45 -9.95 -0.80
CA ASP A 56 -12.29 -10.42 0.31
C ASP A 56 -13.72 -10.74 -0.15
N LEU A 57 -14.26 -9.99 -1.12
CA LEU A 57 -15.52 -10.33 -1.78
C LEU A 57 -15.41 -11.63 -2.58
N ALA A 58 -14.34 -11.78 -3.36
CA ALA A 58 -14.10 -12.95 -4.22
C ALA A 58 -13.82 -14.25 -3.42
N ARG A 59 -13.28 -14.14 -2.20
CA ARG A 59 -13.02 -15.29 -1.30
C ARG A 59 -14.28 -15.90 -0.69
N ARG A 60 -15.44 -15.24 -0.79
CA ARG A 60 -16.71 -15.75 -0.25
C ARG A 60 -17.16 -16.97 -1.05
N THR A 61 -17.61 -18.03 -0.37
CA THR A 61 -18.04 -19.28 -1.01
C THR A 61 -19.53 -19.30 -1.37
N SER A 62 -20.32 -18.37 -0.81
CA SER A 62 -21.77 -18.28 -0.98
C SER A 62 -22.20 -17.13 -1.91
N VAL A 63 -21.45 -16.89 -2.99
CA VAL A 63 -21.73 -15.83 -3.98
C VAL A 63 -21.94 -16.41 -5.37
N ALA A 64 -22.67 -15.68 -6.22
CA ALA A 64 -22.93 -16.13 -7.58
C ALA A 64 -21.65 -16.06 -8.44
N ALA A 65 -21.49 -16.98 -9.40
CA ALA A 65 -20.34 -16.98 -10.31
C ALA A 65 -20.16 -15.66 -11.06
N ALA A 66 -21.26 -14.99 -11.43
CA ALA A 66 -21.21 -13.67 -12.07
C ALA A 66 -20.58 -12.59 -11.17
N GLN A 67 -20.78 -12.67 -9.85
CA GLN A 67 -20.15 -11.76 -8.90
C GLN A 67 -18.64 -12.02 -8.84
N ILE A 68 -18.22 -13.29 -8.79
CA ILE A 68 -16.79 -13.67 -8.81
C ILE A 68 -16.09 -13.12 -10.07
N VAL A 69 -16.74 -13.21 -11.24
CA VAL A 69 -16.20 -12.64 -12.49
C VAL A 69 -16.08 -11.11 -12.40
N ALA A 70 -17.07 -10.44 -11.82
CA ALA A 70 -17.02 -8.99 -11.61
C ALA A 70 -15.87 -8.59 -10.66
N ASN A 71 -15.72 -9.29 -9.52
CA ASN A 71 -14.62 -9.07 -8.58
C ASN A 71 -13.27 -9.31 -9.27
N LYS A 72 -13.13 -10.37 -10.08
CA LYS A 72 -11.88 -10.64 -10.80
C LYS A 72 -11.48 -9.51 -11.75
N ARG A 73 -12.44 -8.94 -12.49
CA ARG A 73 -12.19 -7.79 -13.37
C ARG A 73 -11.79 -6.54 -12.58
N ALA A 74 -12.42 -6.31 -11.43
CA ALA A 74 -12.06 -5.21 -10.54
C ALA A 74 -10.65 -5.40 -9.95
N ILE A 75 -10.32 -6.60 -9.48
CA ILE A 75 -8.98 -6.99 -9.01
C ILE A 75 -7.93 -6.70 -10.08
N ASP A 76 -8.16 -7.13 -11.33
CA ASP A 76 -7.20 -6.91 -12.42
C ASP A 76 -7.01 -5.42 -12.70
N THR A 77 -8.10 -4.65 -12.67
CA THR A 77 -8.06 -3.19 -12.87
C THR A 77 -7.27 -2.50 -11.75
N TYR A 78 -7.57 -2.79 -10.48
CA TYR A 78 -6.88 -2.16 -9.35
C TYR A 78 -5.43 -2.62 -9.22
N ASN A 79 -5.12 -3.86 -9.60
CA ASN A 79 -3.76 -4.35 -9.65
C ASN A 79 -2.93 -3.62 -10.73
N GLN A 80 -3.53 -3.35 -11.90
CA GLN A 80 -2.87 -2.54 -12.94
C GLN A 80 -2.65 -1.11 -12.45
N GLN A 81 -3.69 -0.45 -11.93
CA GLN A 81 -3.57 0.92 -11.42
C GLN A 81 -2.56 1.06 -10.27
N ARG A 82 -2.44 0.02 -9.41
CA ARG A 82 -1.40 -0.04 -8.38
C ARG A 82 -0.01 -0.04 -8.99
N ASN A 83 0.22 -0.86 -10.02
CA ASN A 83 1.51 -0.94 -10.71
C ASN A 83 1.83 0.36 -11.46
N ASP A 84 0.85 0.94 -12.16
CA ASP A 84 1.00 2.24 -12.82
C ASP A 84 1.41 3.32 -11.81
N ALA A 85 0.80 3.33 -10.62
CA ALA A 85 1.18 4.26 -9.57
C ALA A 85 2.61 4.03 -9.04
N ILE A 86 3.06 2.78 -8.93
CA ILE A 86 4.45 2.44 -8.55
C ILE A 86 5.42 3.02 -9.59
N GLU A 87 5.17 2.79 -10.87
CA GLU A 87 6.01 3.29 -11.97
C GLU A 87 6.06 4.83 -11.96
N ARG A 88 4.91 5.49 -11.77
CA ARG A 88 4.84 6.95 -11.67
C ARG A 88 5.59 7.51 -10.46
N ILE A 89 5.58 6.81 -9.32
CA ILE A 89 6.42 7.18 -8.16
C ILE A 89 7.89 7.07 -8.54
N ASP A 90 8.32 5.94 -9.11
CA ASP A 90 9.71 5.71 -9.49
C ASP A 90 10.22 6.76 -10.49
N GLU A 91 9.45 7.08 -11.52
CA GLU A 91 9.80 8.12 -12.50
C GLU A 91 9.97 9.50 -11.85
N LEU A 92 9.07 9.88 -10.93
CA LEU A 92 9.15 11.16 -10.22
C LEU A 92 10.35 11.21 -9.27
N LEU A 93 10.73 10.09 -8.65
CA LEU A 93 11.92 10.02 -7.79
C LEU A 93 13.21 10.02 -8.59
N LEU A 94 13.26 9.32 -9.72
CA LEU A 94 14.39 9.33 -10.64
C LEU A 94 14.64 10.71 -11.23
N ALA A 95 13.58 11.46 -11.59
CA ALA A 95 13.72 12.83 -12.08
C ALA A 95 14.41 13.77 -11.06
N ARG A 96 14.21 13.54 -9.75
CA ARG A 96 14.89 14.32 -8.68
C ARG A 96 16.38 14.00 -8.54
N LEU A 97 16.83 12.89 -9.12
CA LEU A 97 18.23 12.47 -9.13
C LEU A 97 18.97 12.94 -10.40
N GLU A 98 18.34 13.77 -11.23
CA GLU A 98 19.03 14.37 -12.38
C GLU A 98 20.29 15.12 -11.93
N GLY A 99 21.42 14.81 -12.56
CA GLY A 99 22.73 15.38 -12.21
C GLY A 99 23.44 14.73 -11.01
N VAL A 100 22.84 13.74 -10.35
CA VAL A 100 23.54 12.93 -9.34
C VAL A 100 24.52 11.99 -10.03
N ILE A 101 25.80 12.12 -9.68
CA ILE A 101 26.85 11.20 -10.16
C ILE A 101 26.81 9.94 -9.30
N VAL A 102 26.50 8.81 -9.92
CA VAL A 102 26.48 7.50 -9.26
C VAL A 102 27.91 7.08 -8.92
N ALA A 103 28.13 6.70 -7.65
CA ALA A 103 29.42 6.15 -7.22
C ALA A 103 29.68 4.79 -7.87
N ALA A 104 30.94 4.50 -8.20
CA ALA A 104 31.31 3.24 -8.88
C ALA A 104 31.01 1.98 -8.05
N ASP A 105 30.95 2.11 -6.73
CA ASP A 105 30.64 1.09 -5.74
C ASP A 105 29.24 1.26 -5.10
N ALA A 106 28.37 2.03 -5.75
CA ALA A 106 27.00 2.23 -5.27
C ALA A 106 26.28 0.90 -5.07
N TRP A 107 25.63 0.76 -3.91
CA TRP A 107 24.87 -0.43 -3.57
C TRP A 107 23.68 -0.59 -4.52
N HIS A 108 23.49 -1.79 -5.06
CA HIS A 108 22.29 -2.15 -5.84
C HIS A 108 21.19 -2.71 -4.94
N ASN A 109 20.02 -2.06 -4.95
CA ASN A 109 18.85 -2.58 -4.26
C ASN A 109 18.09 -3.54 -5.18
N SER A 110 17.50 -4.60 -4.61
CA SER A 110 16.67 -5.56 -5.35
C SER A 110 15.30 -5.00 -5.76
N GLU A 111 14.96 -3.80 -5.27
CA GLU A 111 13.65 -3.18 -5.45
C GLU A 111 13.79 -1.70 -5.72
N THR A 112 12.81 -1.18 -6.45
CA THR A 112 12.65 0.24 -6.69
C THR A 112 12.06 0.95 -5.47
N ALA A 113 12.21 2.27 -5.40
CA ALA A 113 11.68 3.06 -4.30
C ALA A 113 10.13 3.00 -4.24
N GLY A 114 9.47 3.07 -5.39
CA GLY A 114 8.03 2.88 -5.54
C GLY A 114 7.57 1.51 -5.03
N SER A 115 8.31 0.44 -5.35
CA SER A 115 8.00 -0.92 -4.85
C SER A 115 8.12 -1.02 -3.33
N ILE A 116 9.13 -0.37 -2.74
CA ILE A 116 9.29 -0.30 -1.27
C ILE A 116 8.12 0.46 -0.63
N ILE A 117 7.70 1.58 -1.22
CA ILE A 117 6.56 2.38 -0.74
C ILE A 117 5.26 1.56 -0.80
N ASP A 118 5.01 0.86 -1.91
CA ASP A 118 3.87 -0.04 -2.08
C ASP A 118 3.85 -1.13 -0.99
N ARG A 119 4.99 -1.74 -0.70
CA ARG A 119 5.10 -2.70 0.40
C ARG A 119 4.74 -2.08 1.74
N LEU A 120 5.22 -0.88 2.05
CA LEU A 120 4.87 -0.19 3.30
C LEU A 120 3.37 0.09 3.42
N SER A 121 2.69 0.34 2.29
CA SER A 121 1.24 0.44 2.18
C SER A 121 0.55 -0.90 2.48
N ILE A 122 0.96 -1.99 1.82
CA ILE A 122 0.42 -3.34 2.04
C ILE A 122 0.62 -3.81 3.49
N LEU A 123 1.79 -3.54 4.08
CA LEU A 123 2.06 -3.86 5.47
C LEU A 123 1.14 -3.09 6.43
N ALA A 124 0.83 -1.82 6.14
CA ALA A 124 -0.13 -1.05 6.93
C ALA A 124 -1.52 -1.73 6.98
N LEU A 125 -2.01 -2.16 5.81
CA LEU A 125 -3.31 -2.86 5.70
C LEU A 125 -3.28 -4.20 6.44
N LYS A 126 -2.21 -4.99 6.26
CA LYS A 126 -2.07 -6.28 6.95
C LYS A 126 -2.01 -6.10 8.47
N ILE A 127 -1.32 -5.09 8.96
CA ILE A 127 -1.26 -4.76 10.40
C ILE A 127 -2.66 -4.45 10.91
N LEU A 128 -3.39 -3.54 10.26
CA LEU A 128 -4.77 -3.20 10.63
C LEU A 128 -5.67 -4.45 10.68
N HIS A 129 -5.69 -5.25 9.63
CA HIS A 129 -6.56 -6.43 9.57
C HIS A 129 -6.20 -7.50 10.60
N MET A 130 -4.91 -7.69 10.91
CA MET A 130 -4.49 -8.60 11.97
C MET A 130 -4.90 -8.08 13.36
N ASP A 131 -4.86 -6.77 13.57
CA ASP A 131 -5.32 -6.17 14.81
C ASP A 131 -6.85 -6.32 14.97
N CYS A 132 -7.63 -5.97 13.93
CA CYS A 132 -9.07 -6.17 13.92
C CYS A 132 -9.46 -7.65 14.13
N ALA A 133 -8.74 -8.59 13.53
CA ALA A 133 -8.98 -10.02 13.72
C ALA A 133 -8.67 -10.48 15.15
N ALA A 134 -7.57 -9.98 15.73
CA ALA A 134 -7.19 -10.28 17.12
C ALA A 134 -8.17 -9.68 18.15
N GLN A 135 -8.78 -8.54 17.82
CA GLN A 135 -9.72 -7.82 18.69
C GLN A 135 -11.19 -8.21 18.45
N ARG A 136 -11.48 -9.02 17.44
CA ARG A 136 -12.86 -9.41 17.07
C ARG A 136 -13.63 -9.96 18.29
N ALA A 137 -14.81 -9.39 18.52
CA ALA A 137 -15.74 -9.86 19.55
C ALA A 137 -16.13 -11.32 19.25
N GLY A 138 -16.04 -12.19 20.27
CA GLY A 138 -16.34 -13.62 20.13
C GLY A 138 -15.23 -14.49 19.56
N ALA A 139 -14.07 -13.93 19.16
CA ALA A 139 -12.93 -14.74 18.76
C ALA A 139 -12.32 -15.49 19.96
N SER A 140 -12.04 -16.79 19.79
CA SER A 140 -11.43 -17.62 20.83
C SER A 140 -9.96 -17.27 21.06
N ALA A 141 -9.39 -17.70 22.18
CA ALA A 141 -7.97 -17.48 22.47
C ALA A 141 -7.06 -18.11 21.41
N GLU A 142 -7.43 -19.29 20.91
CA GLU A 142 -6.75 -20.04 19.86
C GLU A 142 -6.76 -19.29 18.52
N HIS A 143 -7.82 -18.52 18.23
CA HIS A 143 -7.86 -17.67 17.04
C HIS A 143 -7.04 -16.38 17.22
N ARG A 144 -7.09 -15.77 18.42
CA ARG A 144 -6.44 -14.47 18.68
C ARG A 144 -4.92 -14.56 18.75
N ALA A 145 -4.36 -15.65 19.28
CA ALA A 145 -2.91 -15.79 19.46
C ALA A 145 -2.13 -15.74 18.13
N PRO A 146 -2.47 -16.52 17.09
CA PRO A 146 -1.81 -16.44 15.78
C PRO A 146 -1.93 -15.07 15.13
N CYS A 147 -3.07 -14.39 15.29
CA CYS A 147 -3.29 -13.04 14.75
C CYS A 147 -2.33 -12.02 15.40
N ARG A 148 -2.19 -12.06 16.74
CA ARG A 148 -1.24 -11.18 17.46
C ARG A 148 0.21 -11.45 17.09
N ASP A 149 0.60 -12.72 16.94
CA ASP A 149 1.96 -13.07 16.55
C ASP A 149 2.28 -12.59 15.14
N ARG A 150 1.31 -12.72 14.22
CA ARG A 150 1.44 -12.20 12.85
C ARG A 150 1.50 -10.67 12.84
N HIS A 151 0.65 -9.99 13.61
CA HIS A 151 0.70 -8.55 13.80
C HIS A 151 2.09 -8.09 14.26
N ARG A 152 2.66 -8.71 15.30
CA ARG A 152 4.00 -8.36 15.80
C ARG A 152 5.07 -8.50 14.72
N ARG A 153 5.05 -9.59 13.93
CA ARG A 153 6.00 -9.78 12.82
C ARG A 153 5.87 -8.71 11.75
N LEU A 154 4.64 -8.35 11.38
CA LEU A 154 4.38 -7.31 10.39
C LEU A 154 4.87 -5.93 10.85
N CYS A 155 4.73 -5.61 12.14
CA CYS A 155 5.29 -4.37 12.71
C CYS A 155 6.82 -4.32 12.66
N VAL A 156 7.52 -5.46 12.74
CA VAL A 156 8.98 -5.50 12.58
C VAL A 156 9.39 -5.34 11.12
N GLN A 157 8.57 -5.85 10.18
CA GLN A 157 8.82 -5.73 8.74
C GLN A 157 8.56 -4.33 8.18
N ARG A 158 7.88 -3.45 8.93
CA ARG A 158 7.42 -2.12 8.49
C ARG A 158 8.13 -0.98 9.21
#